data_AF-A0A4S4A3L7-F1
#
_entry.id   AF-A0A4S4A3L7-F1
#
_cell.length_a   1.000
_cell.length_b   1.000
_cell.length_c   1.000
_cell.angle_alpha   90.00
_cell.angle_beta   90.00
_cell.angle_gamma   90.00
#
_symmetry.space_group_name_H-M   'P 1'
#
loop_
_entity.id
_entity.type
_entity.pdbx_description
1 polymer ?
#
loop_
_entity_poly.entity_id
_entity_poly.type
_entity_poly.pdbx_seq_one_letter_code
_entity_poly.pdbx_strand_id
1 'polypeptide(L)' 'MMTVKDREGNELEITDLEKAIKQADTYRKYSHYNEHFVKVDTTQLYWQDLYEKLVAIKTNIDNKNK' A
#
# COMPACT_ATOMS: atom_id res chain seq x y z
N MET A 1 3.11 -1.25 16.62
CA MET A 1 1.88 -1.07 15.82
C MET A 1 1.84 0.38 15.37
N MET A 2 1.45 0.62 14.12
CA MET A 2 1.40 1.96 13.52
C MET A 2 0.10 2.12 12.73
N THR A 3 -0.36 3.35 12.57
CA THR A 3 -1.62 3.63 11.86
C THR A 3 -1.33 4.40 10.58
N VAL A 4 -1.96 3.98 9.48
CA VAL A 4 -1.88 4.66 8.18
C VAL A 4 -3.29 5.02 7.73
N LYS A 5 -3.48 6.25 7.24
CA LYS A 5 -4.73 6.64 6.59
C LYS A 5 -4.71 6.23 5.13
N ASP A 6 -5.69 5.43 4.73
CA ASP A 6 -5.88 5.09 3.34
C ASP A 6 -6.45 6.28 2.55
N ARG A 7 -6.68 6.08 1.25
CA ARG A 7 -7.19 7.11 0.35
C ARG A 7 -8.61 7.58 0.72
N GLU A 8 -9.42 6.75 1.36
CA GLU A 8 -10.78 7.08 1.79
C GLU A 8 -10.81 7.71 3.19
N GLY A 9 -9.65 7.89 3.82
CA GLY A 9 -9.51 8.46 5.16
C GLY A 9 -9.71 7.45 6.28
N ASN A 10 -9.84 6.16 5.95
CA ASN A 10 -9.94 5.10 6.94
C ASN A 10 -8.59 4.83 7.57
N GLU A 11 -8.59 4.58 8.88
CA GLU A 11 -7.39 4.25 9.62
C GLU A 11 -7.12 2.75 9.54
N LEU A 12 -5.97 2.39 8.97
CA LEU A 12 -5.48 1.03 8.89
C LEU A 12 -4.44 0.81 9.98
N GLU A 13 -4.69 -0.17 10.83
CA GLU A 13 -3.70 -0.64 11.80
C GLU A 13 -2.71 -1.59 11.13
N ILE A 14 -1.43 -1.24 11.19
CA ILE A 14 -0.34 -2.04 10.66
C ILE A 14 0.43 -2.66 11.83
N THR A 15 0.32 -3.98 11.91
CA THR A 15 0.97 -4.82 12.93
C THR A 15 2.39 -5.22 12.53
N ASP A 16 2.63 -5.40 11.22
CA ASP A 16 3.91 -5.80 10.64
C ASP A 16 4.14 -5.03 9.33
N LEU A 17 5.05 -4.05 9.37
CA LEU A 17 5.32 -3.13 8.27
C LEU A 17 5.90 -3.85 7.04
N GLU A 18 6.80 -4.81 7.23
CA GLU A 18 7.42 -5.56 6.13
C GLU A 18 6.39 -6.40 5.37
N LYS A 19 5.52 -7.10 6.12
CA LYS A 19 4.44 -7.89 5.51
C LYS A 19 3.43 -7.00 4.80
N ALA A 20 3.08 -5.85 5.38
CA ALA A 20 2.18 -4.90 4.76
C ALA A 20 2.72 -4.35 3.43
N ILE A 21 4.02 -3.99 3.38
CA ILE A 21 4.68 -3.55 2.13
C ILE A 21 4.61 -4.65 1.07
N LYS A 22 4.96 -5.89 1.44
CA LYS A 22 4.93 -7.03 0.51
C LYS A 22 3.53 -7.30 -0.02
N GLN A 23 2.52 -7.19 0.84
CA GLN A 23 1.12 -7.35 0.46
C GLN A 23 0.71 -6.28 -0.56
N ALA A 24 0.96 -5.01 -0.25
CA ALA A 24 0.62 -3.90 -1.15
C ALA A 24 1.37 -4.00 -2.50
N ASP A 25 2.64 -4.40 -2.48
CA ASP A 25 3.43 -4.63 -3.70
C ASP A 25 2.87 -5.75 -4.59
N THR A 26 2.29 -6.78 -3.98
CA THR A 26 1.68 -7.90 -4.71
C THR A 26 0.38 -7.44 -5.39
N TYR A 27 -0.51 -6.80 -4.63
CA TYR A 27 -1.82 -6.42 -5.15
C TYR A 27 -1.80 -5.23 -6.10
N ARG A 28 -0.87 -4.27 -5.95
CA ARG A 28 -0.72 -3.17 -6.92
C ARG A 28 -0.29 -3.65 -8.31
N LYS A 29 0.35 -4.82 -8.40
CA LYS A 29 0.78 -5.47 -9.65
C LYS A 29 -0.23 -6.48 -10.18
N TYR A 30 -1.25 -6.81 -9.40
CA TYR A 30 -2.25 -7.79 -9.78
C TYR A 30 -3.26 -7.14 -10.73
N SER A 31 -2.92 -7.09 -12.03
CA SER A 31 -3.82 -6.60 -13.08
C SER A 31 -4.51 -7.80 -13.73
N HIS A 32 -5.84 -7.75 -13.80
CA HIS A 32 -6.57 -8.68 -14.64
C HIS A 32 -6.29 -8.31 -16.10
N TYR A 33 -5.67 -9.22 -16.84
CA TYR A 33 -5.41 -9.16 -18.28
C TYR A 33 -6.72 -9.28 -19.08
N ASN A 34 -7.70 -8.42 -18.76
CA ASN A 34 -8.99 -8.38 -19.41
C ASN A 34 -9.31 -6.90 -19.67
N GLU A 35 -8.97 -6.51 -20.89
CA GLU A 35 -9.01 -5.20 -21.54
C GLU A 35 -10.38 -4.48 -21.40
N HIS A 36 -11.42 -5.24 -21.03
CA HIS A 36 -12.79 -4.78 -20.85
C HIS A 36 -13.17 -4.33 -19.44
N PHE A 37 -12.29 -4.49 -18.44
CA PHE A 37 -12.58 -4.11 -17.05
C PHE A 37 -11.89 -2.81 -16.62
N VAL A 38 -12.36 -1.69 -17.17
CA VAL A 38 -12.00 -0.32 -16.72
C VAL A 38 -12.31 -0.07 -15.22
N LYS A 39 -13.09 -0.96 -14.58
CA LYS A 39 -13.35 -0.93 -13.12
C LYS A 39 -12.20 -1.48 -12.25
N VAL A 40 -11.17 -2.12 -12.83
CA VAL A 40 -10.06 -2.75 -12.08
C VAL A 40 -9.01 -1.73 -11.67
N ASP A 41 -8.98 -0.54 -12.28
CA ASP A 41 -8.03 0.53 -11.94
C ASP A 41 -8.18 1.06 -10.50
N THR A 42 -9.38 1.04 -9.91
CA THR A 42 -9.59 1.63 -8.58
C THR A 42 -8.87 0.86 -7.48
N THR A 43 -8.82 -0.48 -7.58
CA THR A 43 -8.14 -1.32 -6.60
C THR A 43 -6.62 -1.22 -6.74
N GLN A 44 -6.08 -1.16 -7.96
CA GLN A 44 -4.63 -1.02 -8.15
C GLN A 44 -4.11 0.33 -7.69
N LEU A 45 -4.85 1.41 -7.98
CA LEU A 45 -4.53 2.75 -7.49
C LEU A 45 -4.57 2.81 -5.97
N TYR A 46 -5.52 2.13 -5.33
CA TYR A 46 -5.55 1.99 -3.87
C TYR A 46 -4.29 1.30 -3.34
N TRP A 47 -3.92 0.15 -3.89
CA TRP A 47 -2.74 -0.59 -3.45
C TRP A 47 -1.42 0.14 -3.75
N GLN A 48 -1.36 0.91 -4.83
CA GLN A 48 -0.22 1.75 -5.17
C GLN A 48 -0.04 2.89 -4.14
N ASP A 49 -1.10 3.63 -3.80
CA ASP A 49 -1.07 4.67 -2.77
C ASP A 49 -0.66 4.10 -1.40
N LEU A 50 -1.24 2.96 -1.02
CA LEU A 50 -0.91 2.31 0.24
C LEU A 50 0.56 1.83 0.27
N TYR A 51 1.06 1.26 -0.83
CA TYR A 51 2.46 0.86 -0.95
C TYR A 51 3.42 2.04 -0.75
N GLU A 52 3.16 3.15 -1.43
CA GLU A 52 4.01 4.35 -1.33
C GLU A 52 4.05 4.91 0.11
N LYS A 53 2.90 4.97 0.78
CA LYS A 53 2.83 5.40 2.19
C LYS A 53 3.61 4.47 3.11
N LEU A 54 3.48 3.16 2.95
CA LEU A 54 4.19 2.18 3.77
C LEU A 54 5.71 2.26 3.57
N VAL A 55 6.17 2.40 2.32
CA VAL A 55 7.59 2.58 1.99
C VAL A 55 8.13 3.88 2.59
N ALA A 56 7.40 4.99 2.48
CA ALA A 56 7.80 6.26 3.08
C ALA A 56 7.96 6.15 4.60
N ILE A 57 7.05 5.43 5.28
CA ILE A 57 7.17 5.16 6.72
C ILE A 57 8.44 4.35 7.01
N LYS A 58 8.70 3.28 6.25
CA LYS A 58 9.91 2.46 6.40
C LYS A 58 11.18 3.30 6.25
N THR A 59 11.28 4.10 5.19
CA THR A 59 12.41 5.01 4.95
C THR A 59 12.59 6.01 6.09
N ASN A 60 11.49 6.57 6.63
CA ASN A 60 11.56 7.48 7.76
C ASN A 60 12.05 6.80 9.06
N ILE A 61 11.67 5.55 9.29
CA ILE A 61 12.17 4.75 10.43
C ILE A 61 13.66 4.48 10.25
N ASP A 62 14.08 4.01 9.07
CA ASP A 62 15.48 3.69 8.77
C ASP A 62 16.38 4.94 8.90
N ASN A 63 15.90 6.11 8.47
CA ASN A 63 16.60 7.38 8.62
C ASN A 63 16.68 7.88 10.07
N LYS A 64 15.70 7.56 10.92
CA LYS A 64 15.73 7.91 12.35
C LYS A 64 16.62 6.99 13.18
N ASN A 65 16.86 5.78 12.71
CA ASN A 65 17.68 4.77 13.38
C ASN A 65 19.16 4.82 12.97
N LYS A 66 19.55 5.82 12.16
CA LYS A 66 20.89 6.04 11.64
C LYS A 66 21.55 7.22 12.35
#